data_AF-A3BNX7-F1
#
_entry.id   AF-A3BNX7-F1
#
_cell.length_a   1.000
_cell.length_b   1.000
_cell.length_c   1.000
_cell.angle_alpha   90.00
_cell.angle_beta   90.00
_cell.angle_gamma   90.00
#
_symmetry.space_group_name_H-M   'P 1'
#
loop_
_entity.id
_entity.type
_entity.pdbx_description
1 polymer ?
#
loop_
_entity_poly.entity_id
_entity_poly.type
_entity_poly.pdbx_seq_one_letter_code
_entity_poly.pdbx_strand_id
1 'polypeptide(L)'
;MASSMAATATLSPPVLSAERPTVRGGLFLPPSPATSRSLRLQSARRCGISPATRKPRSLPRAAKVVVAVKADPLKVMIAGAPASGKGTQCELIKSKYGLVHISAGDLLRAEIAAGSENGKRAKEFMEKGQLVPDEIVVNMVKERLLQPDAQEKGWLLDGYPRSYSQAMALETLNIRPDIFILLDVKLRLQTHYQNVESLLSIYEDVIVEVKGDALVDDVFAEIDKQLTSSLDKKTEMVASA
;
A
#
# COMPACT_ATOMS: atom_id res chain seq x y z
N MET A 1 34.69 -34.27 40.93
CA MET A 1 36.04 -33.97 40.37
C MET A 1 35.86 -33.88 38.86
N ALA A 2 36.04 -32.81 38.11
CA ALA A 2 36.46 -31.42 38.30
C ALA A 2 35.62 -30.60 37.28
N SER A 3 34.93 -29.52 37.67
CA SER A 3 35.38 -28.12 37.64
C SER A 3 36.24 -27.74 36.42
N SER A 4 35.68 -26.97 35.49
CA SER A 4 36.43 -25.92 34.79
C SER A 4 35.51 -24.78 34.39
N MET A 5 35.71 -23.66 35.10
CA MET A 5 35.15 -22.34 34.86
C MET A 5 36.10 -21.57 33.94
N ALA A 6 35.57 -20.74 33.03
CA ALA A 6 36.16 -19.50 32.50
C ALA A 6 35.32 -19.04 31.30
N ALA A 7 35.10 -17.76 31.01
CA ALA A 7 35.34 -16.53 31.72
C ALA A 7 34.42 -15.47 31.06
N THR A 8 33.90 -14.59 31.89
CA THR A 8 33.08 -13.42 31.59
C THR A 8 33.90 -12.39 30.82
N ALA A 9 33.37 -11.86 29.71
CA ALA A 9 33.88 -10.65 29.07
C ALA A 9 32.71 -9.71 28.74
N THR A 10 32.41 -8.85 29.71
CA THR A 10 31.48 -7.73 29.59
C THR A 10 32.14 -6.63 28.78
N LEU A 11 31.63 -6.33 27.58
CA LEU A 11 32.05 -5.16 26.80
C LEU A 11 30.88 -4.16 26.79
N SER A 12 31.04 -3.10 27.58
CA SER A 12 30.19 -1.91 27.55
C SER A 12 30.54 -1.04 26.34
N PRO A 13 29.55 -0.46 25.62
CA PRO A 13 29.82 0.48 24.54
C PRO A 13 30.16 1.89 25.07
N PRO A 14 30.99 2.68 24.36
CA PRO A 14 31.31 4.04 24.73
C PRO A 14 30.13 5.01 24.45
N VAL A 15 29.88 5.87 25.43
CA VAL A 15 28.91 6.97 25.39
C VAL A 15 29.44 8.06 24.45
N LEU A 16 28.74 8.34 23.35
CA LEU A 16 29.02 9.48 22.48
C LEU A 16 27.98 10.58 22.75
N SER A 17 28.38 11.55 23.57
CA SER A 17 27.72 12.84 23.72
C SER A 17 27.95 13.69 22.48
N ALA A 18 26.88 14.19 21.86
CA ALA A 18 26.96 15.26 20.87
C ALA A 18 25.90 16.31 21.19
N GLU A 19 26.39 17.53 21.38
CA GLU A 19 25.70 18.71 21.87
C GLU A 19 24.61 19.24 20.92
N ARG A 20 23.55 19.80 21.50
CA ARG A 20 22.55 20.62 20.79
C ARG A 20 23.10 22.04 20.61
N PRO A 21 23.07 22.65 19.41
CA PRO A 21 23.30 24.07 19.29
C PRO A 21 22.04 24.85 19.71
N THR A 22 22.24 25.73 20.69
CA THR A 22 21.35 26.83 21.05
C THR A 22 21.51 27.95 20.03
N VAL A 23 20.42 28.47 19.46
CA VAL A 23 20.41 29.79 18.82
C VAL A 23 19.37 30.66 19.51
N ARG A 24 19.89 31.66 20.23
CA ARG A 24 19.19 32.83 20.75
C ARG A 24 19.05 33.87 19.63
N GLY A 25 17.93 34.60 19.66
CA GLY A 25 17.94 36.04 19.43
C GLY A 25 17.32 36.51 18.11
N GLY A 26 16.24 37.28 18.22
CA GLY A 26 15.67 38.04 17.11
C GLY A 26 14.29 38.61 17.42
N LEU A 27 14.22 39.59 18.32
CA LEU A 27 13.09 40.51 18.48
C LEU A 27 12.74 41.18 17.14
N PHE A 28 11.45 41.34 16.82
CA PHE A 28 10.86 42.61 16.33
C PHE A 28 9.34 42.43 16.04
N LEU A 29 8.50 43.03 16.90
CA LEU A 29 7.17 43.58 16.60
C LEU A 29 7.36 45.07 16.24
N PRO A 30 6.44 45.85 15.61
CA PRO A 30 4.97 45.86 15.82
C PRO A 30 4.15 46.28 14.54
N PRO A 31 2.98 46.97 14.59
CA PRO A 31 1.63 46.49 14.91
C PRO A 31 0.55 46.74 13.81
N SER A 32 -0.65 46.13 14.02
CA SER A 32 -2.07 46.47 13.69
C SER A 32 -2.45 47.65 12.75
N PRO A 33 -3.64 47.68 12.08
CA PRO A 33 -4.93 47.69 12.81
C PRO A 33 -6.12 46.94 12.19
N ALA A 34 -6.98 46.49 13.10
CA ALA A 34 -8.39 46.19 12.89
C ALA A 34 -9.15 47.44 12.41
N THR A 35 -10.10 47.27 11.48
CA THR A 35 -11.14 48.27 11.24
C THR A 35 -12.51 47.61 11.29
N SER A 36 -13.26 48.02 12.32
CA SER A 36 -14.69 47.85 12.48
C SER A 36 -15.44 48.76 11.51
N ARG A 37 -16.48 48.25 10.84
CA ARG A 37 -17.60 49.05 10.29
C ARG A 37 -18.80 48.13 10.15
N SER A 38 -19.70 48.15 11.14
CA SER A 38 -20.84 49.06 11.27
C SER A 38 -22.01 48.64 10.37
N LEU A 39 -22.98 48.03 11.06
CA LEU A 39 -24.35 47.78 10.63
C LEU A 39 -24.99 49.07 10.11
N ARG A 40 -25.48 49.06 8.86
CA ARG A 40 -26.50 49.99 8.39
C ARG A 40 -27.80 49.24 8.15
N LEU A 41 -28.70 49.39 9.11
CA LEU A 41 -30.15 49.32 8.93
C LEU A 41 -30.59 50.54 8.12
N GLN A 42 -31.16 50.34 6.93
CA GLN A 42 -32.21 51.20 6.32
C GLN A 42 -33.02 50.29 5.38
N SER A 43 -34.27 49.98 5.70
CA SER A 43 -35.47 50.76 5.38
C SER A 43 -36.25 50.08 4.27
N ALA A 44 -37.36 49.45 4.67
CA ALA A 44 -38.42 48.96 3.80
C ALA A 44 -38.89 50.02 2.79
N ARG A 45 -39.27 49.58 1.59
CA ARG A 45 -40.38 50.16 0.82
C ARG A 45 -40.86 49.21 -0.29
N ARG A 46 -42.11 48.78 -0.07
CA ARG A 46 -43.25 48.66 -1.02
C ARG A 46 -43.25 47.58 -2.09
N CYS A 47 -44.25 46.71 -1.89
CA CYS A 47 -45.02 45.93 -2.86
C CYS A 47 -45.09 46.52 -4.27
N GLY A 48 -44.73 45.69 -5.25
CA GLY A 48 -45.28 45.68 -6.59
C GLY A 48 -45.72 44.25 -6.91
N ILE A 49 -47.02 43.99 -6.82
CA ILE A 49 -47.61 42.70 -7.21
C ILE A 49 -47.87 42.78 -8.72
N SER A 50 -47.06 42.09 -9.52
CA SER A 50 -47.34 41.83 -10.93
C SER A 50 -47.85 40.38 -11.08
N PRO A 51 -48.97 40.14 -11.78
CA PRO A 51 -49.46 38.79 -12.01
C PRO A 51 -48.68 38.16 -13.17
N ALA A 52 -47.62 37.42 -12.85
CA ALA A 52 -46.91 36.60 -13.82
C ALA A 52 -47.66 35.29 -14.04
N THR A 53 -48.25 35.14 -15.23
CA THR A 53 -48.82 33.89 -15.77
C THR A 53 -47.82 32.75 -15.65
N ARG A 54 -48.08 31.79 -14.75
CA ARG A 54 -47.29 30.56 -14.61
C ARG A 54 -47.57 29.62 -15.78
N LYS A 55 -46.63 29.53 -16.73
CA LYS A 55 -46.56 28.37 -17.64
C LYS A 55 -46.36 27.10 -16.80
N PRO A 56 -47.03 25.98 -17.11
CA PRO A 56 -46.80 24.73 -16.40
C PRO A 56 -45.35 24.30 -16.64
N ARG A 57 -44.59 24.11 -15.54
CA ARG A 57 -43.27 23.49 -15.57
C ARG A 57 -43.46 22.05 -16.04
N SER A 58 -42.96 21.74 -17.23
CA SER A 58 -42.71 20.36 -17.62
C SER A 58 -41.80 19.73 -16.57
N LEU A 59 -42.30 18.69 -15.91
CA LEU A 59 -41.49 17.85 -15.03
C LEU A 59 -40.27 17.36 -15.84
N PRO A 60 -39.03 17.51 -15.33
CA PRO A 60 -37.89 16.91 -16.00
C PRO A 60 -38.12 15.40 -16.03
N ARG A 61 -38.16 14.86 -17.26
CA ARG A 61 -38.16 13.43 -17.56
C ARG A 61 -37.12 12.77 -16.68
N ALA A 62 -37.52 11.76 -15.90
CA ALA A 62 -36.67 11.03 -14.98
C ALA A 62 -35.31 10.75 -15.63
N ALA A 63 -34.27 11.43 -15.13
CA ALA A 63 -32.91 11.19 -15.56
C ALA A 63 -32.60 9.74 -15.22
N LYS A 64 -32.40 8.91 -16.24
CA LYS A 64 -31.95 7.53 -16.09
C LYS A 64 -30.58 7.63 -15.41
N VAL A 65 -30.51 7.32 -14.12
CA VAL A 65 -29.24 7.19 -13.40
C VAL A 65 -28.56 5.98 -14.00
N VAL A 66 -27.68 6.23 -14.97
CA VAL A 66 -26.75 5.21 -15.45
C VAL A 66 -25.73 5.07 -14.34
N VAL A 67 -25.87 4.03 -13.53
CA VAL A 67 -24.84 3.64 -12.58
C VAL A 67 -23.62 3.27 -13.44
N ALA A 68 -22.62 4.13 -13.47
CA ALA A 68 -21.35 3.81 -14.08
C ALA A 68 -20.76 2.65 -13.28
N VAL A 69 -20.77 1.44 -13.85
CA VAL A 69 -20.06 0.30 -13.28
C VAL A 69 -18.58 0.64 -13.38
N LYS A 70 -18.00 1.10 -12.26
CA LYS A 70 -16.57 1.36 -12.17
C LYS A 70 -15.86 0.02 -12.39
N ALA A 71 -14.98 -0.05 -13.39
CA ALA A 71 -14.17 -1.23 -13.64
C ALA A 71 -13.37 -1.58 -12.37
N ASP A 72 -13.40 -2.86 -11.97
CA ASP A 72 -12.64 -3.36 -10.84
C ASP A 72 -11.13 -3.12 -11.11
N PRO A 73 -10.40 -2.41 -10.23
CA PRO A 73 -9.02 -2.03 -10.51
C PRO A 73 -8.07 -3.25 -10.52
N LEU A 74 -6.86 -3.05 -11.06
CA LEU A 74 -5.86 -4.10 -11.19
C LEU A 74 -5.20 -4.44 -9.86
N LYS A 75 -5.10 -5.74 -9.57
CA LYS A 75 -4.58 -6.30 -8.32
C LYS A 75 -3.41 -7.22 -8.62
N VAL A 76 -2.21 -6.85 -8.18
CA VAL A 76 -0.96 -7.55 -8.53
C VAL A 76 -0.25 -8.02 -7.28
N MET A 77 0.21 -9.27 -7.27
CA MET A 77 1.18 -9.77 -6.29
C MET A 77 2.51 -10.05 -6.98
N ILE A 78 3.61 -9.80 -6.27
CA ILE A 78 4.95 -10.15 -6.75
C ILE A 78 5.76 -10.84 -5.66
N ALA A 79 6.34 -11.98 -6.01
CA ALA A 79 7.19 -12.80 -5.16
C ALA A 79 8.49 -13.16 -5.87
N GLY A 80 9.49 -13.60 -5.10
CA GLY A 80 10.82 -13.94 -5.62
C GLY A 80 11.90 -13.88 -4.54
N ALA A 81 13.01 -14.57 -4.78
CA ALA A 81 14.10 -14.69 -3.82
C ALA A 81 14.72 -13.32 -3.42
N PRO A 82 15.33 -13.17 -2.22
CA PRO A 82 16.01 -11.94 -1.85
C PRO A 82 17.02 -11.49 -2.91
N ALA A 83 17.12 -10.18 -3.13
CA ALA A 83 17.95 -9.59 -4.18
C ALA A 83 17.58 -9.98 -5.64
N SER A 84 16.41 -10.58 -5.90
CA SER A 84 15.93 -10.86 -7.26
C SER A 84 15.47 -9.65 -8.08
N GLY A 85 15.65 -8.42 -7.58
CA GLY A 85 15.20 -7.21 -8.28
C GLY A 85 13.71 -6.84 -8.14
N LYS A 86 12.93 -7.53 -7.28
CA LYS A 86 11.51 -7.21 -7.01
C LYS A 86 11.25 -5.72 -6.76
N GLY A 87 11.99 -5.09 -5.85
CA GLY A 87 11.80 -3.69 -5.51
C GLY A 87 11.92 -2.76 -6.72
N THR A 88 12.92 -3.01 -7.57
CA THR A 88 13.10 -2.27 -8.83
C THR A 88 11.90 -2.45 -9.75
N GLN A 89 11.42 -3.68 -9.93
CA GLN A 89 10.24 -3.95 -10.76
C GLN A 89 8.98 -3.33 -10.16
N CYS A 90 8.81 -3.32 -8.84
CA CYS A 90 7.68 -2.69 -8.17
C CYS A 90 7.59 -1.19 -8.44
N GLU A 91 8.73 -0.49 -8.43
CA GLU A 91 8.78 0.95 -8.71
C GLU A 91 8.35 1.26 -10.15
N LEU A 92 8.78 0.43 -11.12
CA LEU A 92 8.40 0.57 -12.52
C LEU A 92 6.91 0.28 -12.73
N ILE A 93 6.38 -0.81 -12.15
CA ILE A 93 4.94 -1.16 -12.21
C ILE A 93 4.10 -0.05 -11.58
N LYS A 94 4.46 0.41 -10.38
CA LYS A 94 3.80 1.54 -9.70
C LYS A 94 3.75 2.77 -10.59
N SER A 95 4.88 3.13 -11.21
CA SER A 95 4.99 4.33 -12.02
C SER A 95 4.16 4.26 -13.31
N LYS A 96 4.10 3.08 -13.94
CA LYS A 96 3.36 2.88 -15.20
C LYS A 96 1.85 2.72 -15.00
N TYR A 97 1.44 1.92 -14.01
CA TYR A 97 0.04 1.54 -13.80
C TYR A 97 -0.66 2.36 -12.70
N GLY A 98 0.07 3.18 -11.95
CA GLY A 98 -0.51 4.03 -10.90
C GLY A 98 -1.02 3.26 -9.67
N LEU A 99 -0.57 2.02 -9.48
CA LEU A 99 -1.00 1.15 -8.38
C LEU A 99 -0.46 1.62 -7.03
N VAL A 100 -1.17 1.25 -5.96
CA VAL A 100 -0.69 1.44 -4.60
C VAL A 100 0.31 0.34 -4.26
N HIS A 101 1.59 0.68 -4.17
CA HIS A 101 2.63 -0.25 -3.74
C HIS A 101 2.55 -0.49 -2.23
N ILE A 102 2.42 -1.76 -1.85
CA ILE A 102 2.29 -2.23 -0.47
C ILE A 102 3.37 -3.29 -0.24
N SER A 103 4.40 -2.95 0.54
CA SER A 103 5.42 -3.90 0.99
C SER A 103 5.19 -4.24 2.46
N ALA A 104 5.05 -5.53 2.77
CA ALA A 104 4.88 -5.97 4.17
C ALA A 104 6.06 -5.55 5.06
N GLY A 105 7.27 -5.50 4.51
CA GLY A 105 8.46 -5.05 5.22
C GLY A 105 8.43 -3.55 5.53
N ASP A 106 7.92 -2.71 4.62
CA ASP A 106 7.77 -1.27 4.84
C ASP A 106 6.68 -0.98 5.86
N LEU A 107 5.54 -1.68 5.78
CA LEU A 107 4.46 -1.54 6.75
C LEU A 107 4.93 -1.87 8.18
N LEU A 108 5.66 -2.97 8.36
CA LEU A 108 6.23 -3.31 9.68
C LEU A 108 7.17 -2.22 10.20
N ARG A 109 8.05 -1.69 9.35
CA ARG A 109 8.96 -0.59 9.73
C ARG A 109 8.20 0.68 10.09
N ALA A 110 7.12 1.01 9.37
CA ALA A 110 6.28 2.17 9.65
C ALA A 110 5.56 2.03 11.00
N GLU A 111 5.00 0.85 11.31
CA GLU A 111 4.37 0.57 12.60
C GLU A 111 5.36 0.69 13.77
N ILE A 112 6.59 0.18 13.60
CA ILE A 112 7.68 0.33 14.57
C ILE A 112 8.01 1.81 14.79
N ALA A 113 8.12 2.59 13.71
CA ALA A 113 8.40 4.03 13.79
C ALA A 113 7.26 4.83 14.43
N ALA A 114 6.01 4.44 14.19
CA ALA A 114 4.82 5.04 14.80
C ALA A 114 4.66 4.68 16.29
N GLY A 115 5.35 3.64 16.76
CA GLY A 115 5.27 3.20 18.16
C GLY A 115 3.92 2.56 18.52
N SER A 116 3.22 2.00 17.54
CA SER A 116 1.94 1.31 17.75
C SER A 116 2.12 0.05 18.60
N GLU A 117 1.03 -0.51 19.12
CA GLU A 117 1.08 -1.77 19.87
C GLU A 117 1.62 -2.92 19.01
N ASN A 118 1.16 -3.02 17.77
CA ASN A 118 1.66 -3.99 16.78
C ASN A 118 3.13 -3.76 16.43
N GLY A 119 3.54 -2.49 16.27
CA GLY A 119 4.92 -2.10 16.00
C GLY A 119 5.87 -2.51 17.13
N LYS A 120 5.47 -2.32 18.39
CA LYS A 120 6.27 -2.76 19.55
C LYS A 120 6.47 -4.27 19.57
N ARG A 121 5.41 -5.05 19.34
CA ARG A 121 5.50 -6.51 19.23
C ARG A 121 6.39 -6.93 18.07
N ALA A 122 6.16 -6.37 16.88
CA ALA A 122 6.94 -6.68 15.67
C ALA A 122 8.43 -6.39 15.86
N LYS A 123 8.76 -5.28 16.54
CA LYS A 123 10.15 -4.89 16.84
C LYS A 123 10.92 -5.99 17.56
N GLU A 124 10.30 -6.63 18.56
CA GLU A 124 10.96 -7.69 19.33
C GLU A 124 11.34 -8.91 18.48
N PHE A 125 10.50 -9.29 17.50
CA PHE A 125 10.80 -10.39 16.58
C PHE A 125 11.86 -9.99 15.55
N MET A 126 11.74 -8.79 14.98
CA MET A 126 12.67 -8.30 13.96
C MET A 126 14.09 -8.12 14.50
N GLU A 127 14.24 -7.59 15.72
CA GLU A 127 15.56 -7.44 16.37
C GLU A 127 16.23 -8.79 16.66
N LYS A 128 15.44 -9.84 16.88
CA LYS A 128 15.92 -11.23 17.07
C LYS A 128 16.15 -11.97 15.75
N GLY A 129 15.91 -11.34 14.60
CA GLY A 129 15.96 -11.99 13.29
C GLY A 129 14.89 -13.07 13.10
N GLN A 130 13.83 -13.04 13.90
CA GLN A 130 12.71 -13.96 13.83
C GLN A 130 11.62 -13.42 12.91
N LEU A 131 10.82 -14.33 12.33
CA LEU A 131 9.64 -13.94 11.57
C LEU A 131 8.58 -13.38 12.53
N VAL A 132 8.01 -12.23 12.16
CA VAL A 132 6.87 -11.65 12.86
C VAL A 132 5.67 -12.60 12.71
N PRO A 133 4.89 -12.85 13.79
CA PRO A 133 3.71 -13.70 13.73
C PRO A 133 2.75 -13.33 12.59
N ASP A 134 2.26 -14.34 11.87
CA ASP A 134 1.41 -14.17 10.69
C ASP A 134 0.17 -13.31 10.98
N GLU A 135 -0.47 -13.49 12.13
CA GLU A 135 -1.67 -12.73 12.52
C GLU A 135 -1.45 -11.21 12.51
N ILE A 136 -0.27 -10.76 12.97
CA ILE A 136 0.09 -9.34 12.98
C ILE A 136 0.24 -8.82 11.55
N VAL A 137 0.93 -9.59 10.71
CA VAL A 137 1.21 -9.20 9.32
C VAL A 137 -0.07 -9.20 8.48
N VAL A 138 -0.90 -10.23 8.62
CA VAL A 138 -2.20 -10.37 7.92
C VAL A 138 -3.08 -9.17 8.21
N ASN A 139 -3.27 -8.82 9.49
CA ASN A 139 -4.15 -7.71 9.87
C ASN A 139 -3.64 -6.37 9.33
N MET A 140 -2.34 -6.12 9.43
CA MET A 140 -1.71 -4.90 8.91
C MET A 140 -1.83 -4.78 7.38
N VAL A 141 -1.61 -5.87 6.64
CA VAL A 141 -1.78 -5.90 5.18
C VAL A 141 -3.24 -5.71 4.80
N LYS A 142 -4.17 -6.37 5.48
CA LYS A 142 -5.61 -6.23 5.29
C LYS A 142 -6.05 -4.77 5.45
N GLU A 143 -5.68 -4.13 6.56
CA GLU A 143 -6.04 -2.74 6.82
C GLU A 143 -5.53 -1.80 5.73
N ARG A 144 -4.30 -2.03 5.25
CA ARG A 144 -3.73 -1.22 4.16
C ARG A 144 -4.48 -1.42 2.83
N LEU A 145 -4.84 -2.65 2.50
CA LEU A 145 -5.56 -3.01 1.27
C LEU A 145 -6.99 -2.47 1.25
N LEU A 146 -7.62 -2.30 2.41
CA LEU A 146 -8.98 -1.74 2.53
C LEU A 146 -9.03 -0.21 2.44
N GLN A 147 -7.89 0.48 2.37
CA GLN A 147 -7.89 1.93 2.22
C GLN A 147 -8.43 2.37 0.85
N PRO A 148 -9.09 3.55 0.77
CA PRO A 148 -9.74 4.00 -0.45
C PRO A 148 -8.80 4.08 -1.66
N ASP A 149 -7.55 4.48 -1.47
CA ASP A 149 -6.58 4.57 -2.56
C ASP A 149 -6.30 3.20 -3.19
N ALA A 150 -6.11 2.16 -2.38
CA ALA A 150 -5.89 0.79 -2.84
C ALA A 150 -7.16 0.19 -3.47
N GLN A 151 -8.35 0.51 -2.94
CA GLN A 151 -9.63 0.07 -3.47
C GLN A 151 -10.00 0.77 -4.79
N GLU A 152 -9.54 2.01 -5.01
CA GLU A 152 -9.89 2.78 -6.19
C GLU A 152 -8.89 2.65 -7.33
N LYS A 153 -7.59 2.57 -7.03
CA LYS A 153 -6.51 2.49 -8.01
C LYS A 153 -6.00 1.08 -8.24
N GLY A 154 -6.30 0.18 -7.30
CA GLY A 154 -5.68 -1.14 -7.26
C GLY A 154 -4.39 -1.13 -6.45
N TRP A 155 -3.83 -2.31 -6.25
CA TRP A 155 -2.71 -2.52 -5.35
C TRP A 155 -1.67 -3.44 -5.97
N LEU A 156 -0.42 -3.22 -5.55
CA LEU A 156 0.73 -4.05 -5.86
C LEU A 156 1.34 -4.52 -4.54
N LEU A 157 1.24 -5.81 -4.27
CA LEU A 157 1.72 -6.42 -3.03
C LEU A 157 3.11 -7.03 -3.24
N ASP A 158 4.11 -6.48 -2.56
CA ASP A 158 5.52 -6.91 -2.66
C ASP A 158 5.92 -7.82 -1.50
N GLY A 159 6.33 -9.04 -1.85
CA GLY A 159 6.96 -9.97 -0.91
C GLY A 159 6.02 -10.51 0.16
N TYR A 160 4.71 -10.54 -0.12
CA TYR A 160 3.66 -11.18 0.67
C TYR A 160 2.62 -11.78 -0.30
N PRO A 161 2.05 -12.97 -0.01
CA PRO A 161 2.31 -13.85 1.13
C PRO A 161 3.66 -14.59 1.05
N ARG A 162 4.17 -15.06 2.20
CA ARG A 162 5.41 -15.86 2.34
C ARG A 162 5.18 -17.25 2.92
N SER A 163 3.95 -17.58 3.30
CA SER A 163 3.55 -18.87 3.87
C SER A 163 2.14 -19.22 3.41
N TYR A 164 1.83 -20.51 3.41
CA TYR A 164 0.50 -21.02 3.12
C TYR A 164 -0.58 -20.40 4.02
N SER A 165 -0.31 -20.26 5.32
CA SER A 165 -1.21 -19.65 6.31
C SER A 165 -1.56 -18.20 5.94
N GLN A 166 -0.58 -17.42 5.50
CA GLN A 166 -0.79 -16.03 5.06
C GLN A 166 -1.65 -15.96 3.79
N ALA A 167 -1.42 -16.84 2.82
CA ALA A 167 -2.19 -16.90 1.59
C ALA A 167 -3.64 -17.31 1.86
N MET A 168 -3.86 -18.35 2.68
CA MET A 168 -5.20 -18.78 3.10
C MET A 168 -5.97 -17.69 3.86
N ALA A 169 -5.27 -16.88 4.66
CA ALA A 169 -5.88 -15.75 5.33
C ALA A 169 -6.38 -14.70 4.35
N LEU A 170 -5.64 -14.40 3.27
CA LEU A 170 -6.11 -13.50 2.21
C LEU A 170 -7.33 -14.05 1.46
N GLU A 171 -7.31 -15.34 1.11
CA GLU A 171 -8.43 -16.02 0.46
C GLU A 171 -9.71 -15.97 1.32
N THR A 172 -9.58 -16.21 2.63
CA THR A 172 -10.70 -16.12 3.59
C THR A 172 -11.28 -14.71 3.68
N LEU A 173 -10.47 -13.69 3.38
CA LEU A 173 -10.87 -12.29 3.35
C LEU A 173 -11.37 -11.83 1.97
N ASN A 174 -11.50 -12.74 1.01
CA ASN A 174 -11.82 -12.47 -0.40
C ASN A 174 -10.85 -11.48 -1.07
N ILE A 175 -9.58 -11.49 -0.64
CA ILE A 175 -8.52 -10.67 -1.22
C ILE A 175 -7.71 -11.55 -2.17
N ARG A 176 -8.03 -11.47 -3.46
CA ARG A 176 -7.39 -12.27 -4.50
C ARG A 176 -6.74 -11.38 -5.57
N PRO A 177 -5.49 -11.65 -5.99
CA PRO A 177 -4.87 -10.93 -7.10
C PRO A 177 -5.48 -11.32 -8.44
N ASP A 178 -5.38 -10.43 -9.43
CA ASP A 178 -5.66 -10.76 -10.83
C ASP A 178 -4.47 -11.50 -11.46
N ILE A 179 -3.26 -11.25 -10.97
CA ILE A 179 -2.01 -11.88 -11.44
C ILE A 179 -0.99 -11.98 -10.31
N PHE A 180 -0.33 -13.13 -10.22
CA PHE A 180 0.75 -13.41 -9.28
C PHE A 180 2.06 -13.60 -10.03
N ILE A 181 2.99 -12.66 -9.90
CA ILE A 181 4.25 -12.66 -10.62
C ILE A 181 5.33 -13.32 -9.75
N LEU A 182 5.91 -14.41 -10.22
CA LEU A 182 7.08 -15.03 -9.60
C LEU A 182 8.34 -14.64 -10.38
N LEU A 183 9.18 -13.81 -9.76
CA LEU A 183 10.51 -13.50 -10.28
C LEU A 183 11.47 -14.65 -9.96
N ASP A 184 11.67 -15.51 -10.95
CA ASP A 184 12.64 -16.60 -10.88
C ASP A 184 14.03 -16.09 -11.23
N VAL A 185 14.92 -16.17 -10.24
CA VAL A 185 16.35 -15.90 -10.41
C VAL A 185 17.06 -17.13 -9.88
N LYS A 186 18.02 -17.64 -10.65
CA LYS A 186 18.93 -18.73 -10.25
C LYS A 186 19.83 -18.29 -9.08
N LEU A 187 19.25 -18.07 -7.91
CA LEU A 187 19.98 -17.80 -6.68
C LEU A 187 20.38 -19.13 -6.06
N ARG A 188 21.67 -19.29 -5.74
CA ARG A 188 22.27 -20.48 -5.12
C ARG A 188 21.79 -20.76 -3.68
N LEU A 189 20.69 -20.16 -3.24
CA LEU A 189 20.21 -20.21 -1.86
C LEU A 189 18.99 -21.14 -1.77
N GLN A 190 19.23 -22.39 -1.34
CA GLN A 190 18.25 -23.48 -1.23
C GLN A 190 17.11 -23.21 -0.22
N THR A 191 17.24 -22.21 0.66
CA THR A 191 16.32 -21.98 1.78
C THR A 191 14.97 -21.37 1.38
N HIS A 192 14.79 -20.95 0.12
CA HIS A 192 13.56 -20.28 -0.33
C HIS A 192 12.50 -21.18 -0.98
N TYR A 193 12.81 -22.43 -1.32
CA TYR A 193 11.94 -23.24 -2.17
C TYR A 193 10.70 -23.80 -1.45
N GLN A 194 10.83 -24.25 -0.20
CA GLN A 194 9.73 -24.97 0.49
C GLN A 194 8.48 -24.11 0.73
N ASN A 195 8.65 -22.83 1.08
CA ASN A 195 7.51 -21.96 1.33
C ASN A 195 6.86 -21.49 0.02
N VAL A 196 7.65 -21.29 -1.04
CA VAL A 196 7.14 -20.84 -2.33
C VAL A 196 6.28 -21.93 -2.97
N GLU A 197 6.69 -23.19 -2.94
CA GLU A 197 5.92 -24.32 -3.49
C GLU A 197 4.48 -24.37 -2.93
N SER A 198 4.32 -24.12 -1.63
CA SER A 198 2.98 -24.08 -0.99
C SER A 198 2.10 -22.92 -1.45
N LEU A 199 2.69 -21.84 -1.98
CA LEU A 199 1.96 -20.70 -2.55
C LEU A 199 1.57 -20.96 -4.00
N LEU A 200 2.40 -21.71 -4.75
CA LEU A 200 2.14 -22.03 -6.16
C LEU A 200 0.81 -22.77 -6.32
N SER A 201 0.46 -23.66 -5.38
CA SER A 201 -0.79 -24.42 -5.45
C SER A 201 -2.05 -23.58 -5.21
N ILE A 202 -1.96 -22.45 -4.51
CA ILE A 202 -3.10 -21.56 -4.24
C ILE A 202 -3.37 -20.65 -5.45
N TYR A 203 -2.29 -20.19 -6.09
CA TYR A 203 -2.34 -19.20 -7.18
C TYR A 203 -2.01 -19.80 -8.55
N GLU A 204 -2.13 -21.13 -8.71
CA GLU A 204 -1.78 -21.84 -9.95
C GLU A 204 -2.53 -21.31 -11.18
N ASP A 205 -3.75 -20.80 -10.99
CA ASP A 205 -4.58 -20.23 -12.05
C ASP A 205 -4.20 -18.81 -12.48
N VAL A 206 -3.46 -18.08 -11.64
CA VAL A 206 -3.09 -16.66 -11.88
C VAL A 206 -1.58 -16.42 -11.87
N ILE A 207 -0.77 -17.46 -11.65
CA ILE A 207 0.68 -17.34 -11.57
C ILE A 207 1.33 -17.17 -12.95
N VAL A 208 2.30 -16.28 -13.00
CA VAL A 208 3.17 -16.06 -14.14
C VAL A 208 4.61 -16.01 -13.68
N GLU A 209 5.42 -16.94 -14.19
CA GLU A 209 6.86 -16.97 -13.93
C GLU A 209 7.60 -16.05 -14.90
N VAL A 210 8.42 -15.15 -14.36
CA VAL A 210 9.25 -14.23 -15.13
C VAL A 210 10.70 -14.47 -14.77
N LYS A 211 11.54 -14.70 -15.79
CA LYS A 211 12.98 -14.85 -15.61
C LYS A 211 13.60 -13.50 -15.25
N GLY A 212 14.24 -13.44 -14.09
CA GLY A 212 14.95 -12.26 -13.60
C GLY A 212 16.45 -12.26 -13.91
N ASP A 213 16.95 -13.13 -14.79
CA ASP A 213 18.36 -13.21 -15.18
C ASP A 213 18.74 -12.29 -16.37
N ALA A 214 17.82 -11.43 -16.80
CA ALA A 214 18.00 -10.47 -17.88
C ALA A 214 18.18 -9.02 -17.38
N LEU A 215 18.30 -8.06 -18.30
CA LEU A 215 18.37 -6.63 -17.97
C LEU A 215 17.05 -6.14 -17.37
N VAL A 216 17.12 -5.10 -16.53
CA VAL A 216 15.96 -4.56 -15.81
C VAL A 216 14.81 -4.21 -16.77
N ASP A 217 15.11 -3.60 -17.91
CA ASP A 217 14.12 -3.19 -18.91
C ASP A 217 13.50 -4.38 -19.64
N ASP A 218 14.27 -5.44 -19.92
CA ASP A 218 13.77 -6.66 -20.57
C ASP A 218 12.82 -7.43 -19.63
N VAL A 219 13.20 -7.54 -18.36
CA VAL A 219 12.36 -8.14 -17.31
C VAL A 219 11.07 -7.34 -17.16
N PHE A 220 11.17 -6.01 -17.15
CA PHE A 220 10.01 -5.15 -17.06
C PHE A 220 9.10 -5.26 -18.28
N ALA A 221 9.66 -5.34 -19.49
CA ALA A 221 8.89 -5.50 -20.72
C ALA A 221 8.07 -6.81 -20.73
N GLU A 222 8.63 -7.90 -20.20
CA GLU A 222 7.88 -9.14 -20.05
C GLU A 222 6.76 -9.01 -19.00
N ILE A 223 7.05 -8.42 -17.83
CA ILE A 223 6.02 -8.14 -16.81
C ILE A 223 4.89 -7.29 -17.39
N ASP A 224 5.25 -6.23 -18.11
CA ASP A 224 4.34 -5.28 -18.72
C ASP A 224 3.38 -5.94 -19.73
N LYS A 225 3.93 -6.84 -20.56
CA LYS A 225 3.15 -7.63 -21.50
C LYS A 225 2.11 -8.51 -20.77
N GLN A 226 2.51 -9.13 -19.66
CA GLN A 226 1.63 -10.00 -18.87
C GLN A 226 0.53 -9.20 -18.15
N LEU A 227 0.89 -8.05 -17.55
CA LEU A 227 -0.05 -7.14 -16.92
C LEU A 227 -1.07 -6.58 -17.92
N THR A 228 -0.62 -6.21 -19.12
CA THR A 228 -1.49 -5.73 -20.20
C THR A 228 -2.47 -6.81 -20.65
N SER A 229 -1.98 -8.04 -20.86
CA SER A 229 -2.84 -9.20 -21.17
C SER A 229 -3.90 -9.47 -20.10
N SER A 230 -3.55 -9.33 -18.82
CA SER A 230 -4.52 -9.47 -17.71
C SER A 230 -5.55 -8.34 -17.68
N LEU A 231 -5.16 -7.11 -17.99
CA LEU A 231 -6.09 -5.97 -18.11
C LEU A 231 -7.07 -6.15 -19.27
N ASP A 232 -6.60 -6.66 -20.42
CA ASP A 232 -7.44 -6.88 -21.59
C ASP A 232 -8.51 -7.95 -21.29
N LYS A 233 -8.12 -9.09 -20.71
CA LYS A 233 -9.06 -10.15 -20.27
C LYS A 233 -10.11 -9.60 -19.30
N LYS A 234 -9.70 -8.76 -18.35
CA LYS A 234 -10.61 -8.16 -17.37
C LYS A 234 -11.60 -7.20 -18.04
N THR A 235 -11.15 -6.44 -19.03
CA THR A 235 -11.99 -5.53 -19.81
C THR A 235 -13.00 -6.30 -20.66
N GLU A 236 -12.59 -7.39 -21.30
CA GLU A 236 -13.48 -8.27 -22.08
C GLU A 236 -14.57 -8.91 -21.20
N MET A 237 -14.22 -9.40 -20.01
CA MET A 237 -15.19 -9.97 -19.07
C MET A 237 -16.26 -8.95 -18.66
N VAL A 238 -15.85 -7.72 -18.34
CA VAL A 238 -16.78 -6.63 -17.97
C VAL A 238 -17.66 -6.22 -19.17
N ALA A 239 -17.13 -6.26 -20.40
CA ALA A 239 -17.92 -5.97 -21.60
C ALA A 239 -18.95 -7.07 -21.93
N SER A 240 -18.71 -8.31 -21.48
CA SER A 240 -19.58 -9.47 -21.73
C SER A 240 -20.65 -9.73 -20.65
N ALA A 241 -20.57 -9.03 -19.50
CA ALA A 241 -21.45 -9.18 -18.33
C ALA A 241 -22.52 -8.07 -18.26
#